data_AF-D9TKR1-F1
#
_entry.id   AF-D9TKR1-F1
#
_cell.length_a   1.000
_cell.length_b   1.000
_cell.length_c   1.000
_cell.angle_alpha   90.00
_cell.angle_beta   90.00
_cell.angle_gamma   90.00
#
_symmetry.space_group_name_H-M   'P 1'
#
loop_
_entity.id
_entity.type
_entity.pdbx_description
1 polymer ?
#
loop_
_entity_poly.entity_id
_entity_poly.type
_entity_poly.pdbx_seq_one_letter_code
_entity_poly.pdbx_strand_id
1 'polypeptide(L)'
;MSQFLKKVVLYLIISALFFAILFTYPLYTYSQQESTDKLGLSAKSAILVEAHTGQILFEKNPNLRCFPASTTKVLTALVAISYEHDLNKIFKVSSKATMIEPGSSSYYLNPGETISFQDLLYAMLLISANDAANVIAENIAGSIPEFVKKMNEYAKSIGAKNSHFVNPNGLHSPEHYTTAYDLSLIARQAYQNEMLRKIFSTVEYRITTASMHKKPEWQIIYNINKLLRKNSKYYYPYATGIKTGYTAQAKRCLIASAKKDDIELIAIILFSEDAFSDAIKLFNYGFNNFKREKLFSENQIVGKVLIDETNHKWLDGYLKIPVYVLQNVYSPAESNFTYTVDFSKDLKIPIYKDTVIGNVYIYSKGHLINSIPVLSYESYEIQPAKKILQNVKKGLIKGTKIVIELLIGAILLVLLFTIITIIRFKRRRARLKLRATKTIDFSNLHNRRLK
;
A
#
# COMPACT_ATOMS: atom_id res chain seq x y z
N MET A 1 0.11 14.68 -69.71
CA MET A 1 -0.90 15.00 -68.68
C MET A 1 -0.87 16.49 -68.40
N SER A 2 -1.95 17.23 -68.71
CA SER A 2 -1.98 18.70 -68.56
C SER A 2 -1.74 19.11 -67.10
N GLN A 3 -1.21 20.32 -66.87
CA GLN A 3 -1.02 20.84 -65.51
C GLN A 3 -2.32 20.83 -64.69
N PHE A 4 -3.47 20.98 -65.37
CA PHE A 4 -4.79 20.86 -64.76
C PHE A 4 -5.04 19.45 -64.20
N LEU A 5 -4.76 18.40 -64.97
CA LEU A 5 -4.99 17.02 -64.54
C LEU A 5 -4.08 16.62 -63.37
N LYS A 6 -2.84 17.15 -63.32
CA LYS A 6 -1.93 16.95 -62.18
C LYS A 6 -2.46 17.60 -60.89
N LYS A 7 -3.07 18.79 -60.98
CA LYS A 7 -3.69 19.45 -59.82
C LYS A 7 -4.92 18.68 -59.31
N VAL A 8 -5.78 18.19 -60.22
CA VAL A 8 -6.95 17.40 -59.85
C VAL A 8 -6.56 16.11 -59.12
N VAL A 9 -5.57 15.38 -59.62
CA VAL A 9 -5.06 14.16 -58.96
C VAL A 9 -4.47 14.48 -57.58
N LEU A 10 -3.74 15.58 -57.43
CA LEU A 10 -3.19 16.01 -56.15
C LEU A 10 -4.30 16.32 -55.13
N TYR A 11 -5.36 17.03 -55.53
CA TYR A 11 -6.49 17.32 -54.64
C TYR A 11 -7.25 16.05 -54.24
N LEU A 12 -7.38 15.07 -55.14
CA LEU A 12 -8.00 13.78 -54.82
C LEU A 12 -7.16 12.97 -53.81
N ILE A 13 -5.82 13.00 -53.94
CA ILE A 13 -4.92 12.34 -52.99
C ILE A 13 -4.97 13.02 -51.62
N ILE A 14 -4.98 14.36 -51.57
CA ILE A 14 -5.09 15.11 -50.31
C ILE A 14 -6.45 14.86 -49.64
N SER A 15 -7.53 14.83 -50.42
CA SER A 15 -8.87 14.49 -49.94
C SER A 15 -8.93 13.07 -49.37
N ALA A 16 -8.35 12.09 -50.07
CA ALA A 16 -8.28 10.70 -49.61
C ALA A 16 -7.45 10.54 -48.34
N LEU A 17 -6.32 11.25 -48.21
CA LEU A 17 -5.50 11.28 -47.00
C LEU A 17 -6.23 11.94 -45.82
N PHE A 18 -6.98 13.02 -46.08
CA PHE A 18 -7.80 13.67 -45.06
C PHE A 18 -8.94 12.76 -44.58
N PHE A 19 -9.58 12.02 -45.49
CA PHE A 19 -10.60 11.02 -45.16
C PHE A 19 -10.02 9.83 -44.39
N ALA A 20 -8.81 9.38 -44.73
CA ALA A 20 -8.13 8.30 -44.01
C ALA A 20 -7.77 8.71 -42.56
N ILE A 21 -7.40 9.97 -42.32
CA ILE A 21 -7.11 10.50 -40.98
C ILE A 21 -8.39 10.66 -40.15
N LEU A 22 -9.54 10.96 -40.77
CA LEU A 22 -10.83 11.01 -40.07
C LEU A 22 -11.31 9.61 -39.61
N PHE A 23 -10.88 8.54 -40.27
CA PHE A 23 -11.23 7.15 -39.93
C PHE A 23 -10.24 6.46 -38.98
N THR A 24 -9.09 7.05 -38.66
CA THR A 24 -8.10 6.49 -37.73
C THR A 24 -8.22 7.00 -36.30
N TYR A 25 -9.14 7.93 -36.00
CA TYR A 25 -9.52 8.19 -34.63
C TYR A 25 -10.24 6.96 -34.08
N PRO A 26 -9.73 6.28 -33.04
CA PRO A 26 -10.52 5.25 -32.38
C PRO A 26 -11.79 5.93 -31.89
N LEU A 27 -12.92 5.56 -32.49
CA LEU A 27 -14.21 5.79 -31.88
C LEU A 27 -14.14 5.08 -30.54
N TYR A 28 -13.93 5.85 -29.47
CA TYR A 28 -14.21 5.40 -28.12
C TYR A 28 -15.70 5.14 -28.07
N THR A 29 -16.08 3.94 -28.50
CA THR A 29 -17.39 3.39 -28.22
C THR A 29 -17.44 3.31 -26.70
N TYR A 30 -18.16 4.25 -26.10
CA TYR A 30 -18.59 4.11 -24.72
C TYR A 30 -19.50 2.89 -24.74
N SER A 31 -18.93 1.73 -24.47
CA SER A 31 -19.69 0.52 -24.19
C SER A 31 -20.71 0.91 -23.13
N GLN A 32 -21.97 1.03 -23.54
CA GLN A 32 -23.09 0.98 -22.63
C GLN A 32 -22.95 -0.37 -21.94
N GLN A 33 -22.30 -0.36 -20.77
CA GLN A 33 -22.21 -1.52 -19.92
C GLN A 33 -23.66 -1.85 -19.57
N GLU A 34 -24.21 -2.86 -20.25
CA GLU A 34 -25.54 -3.41 -19.96
C GLU A 34 -25.68 -3.49 -18.45
N SER A 35 -26.78 -2.95 -17.91
CA SER A 35 -27.00 -2.91 -16.47
C SER A 35 -26.95 -4.32 -15.91
N THR A 36 -25.83 -4.66 -15.27
CA THR A 36 -25.50 -5.96 -14.68
C THR A 36 -26.27 -6.22 -13.38
N ASP A 37 -27.49 -5.69 -13.23
CA ASP A 37 -28.28 -5.92 -12.01
C ASP A 37 -28.94 -7.30 -12.03
N LYS A 38 -28.11 -8.34 -12.00
CA LYS A 38 -28.52 -9.75 -11.89
C LYS A 38 -29.28 -10.03 -10.58
N LEU A 39 -29.19 -9.14 -9.58
CA LEU A 39 -29.80 -9.32 -8.26
C LEU A 39 -31.14 -8.59 -8.10
N GLY A 40 -31.54 -7.78 -9.09
CA GLY A 40 -32.77 -6.99 -9.06
C GLY A 40 -32.82 -6.06 -7.84
N LEU A 41 -31.75 -5.29 -7.61
CA LEU A 41 -31.67 -4.32 -6.53
C LEU A 41 -32.51 -3.09 -6.85
N SER A 42 -33.25 -2.59 -5.87
CA SER A 42 -34.01 -1.34 -6.03
C SER A 42 -33.11 -0.09 -5.99
N ALA A 43 -31.89 -0.23 -5.48
CA ALA A 43 -30.86 0.80 -5.45
C ALA A 43 -30.43 1.27 -6.84
N LYS A 44 -30.19 2.58 -7.01
CA LYS A 44 -29.55 3.11 -8.24
C LYS A 44 -28.04 2.88 -8.25
N SER A 45 -27.41 2.87 -7.09
CA SER A 45 -25.97 2.62 -6.93
C SER A 45 -25.71 1.70 -5.75
N ALA A 46 -24.91 0.66 -5.97
CA ALA A 46 -24.53 -0.29 -4.94
C ALA A 46 -23.14 -0.89 -5.18
N ILE A 47 -22.45 -1.29 -4.10
CA ILE A 47 -21.22 -2.07 -4.17
C ILE A 47 -21.15 -3.03 -2.97
N LEU A 48 -20.64 -4.24 -3.21
CA LEU A 48 -20.32 -5.21 -2.16
C LEU A 48 -18.81 -5.47 -2.19
N VAL A 49 -18.17 -5.25 -1.05
CA VAL A 49 -16.73 -5.45 -0.90
C VAL A 49 -16.42 -6.37 0.27
N GLU A 50 -15.32 -7.10 0.17
CA GLU A 50 -14.71 -7.74 1.35
C GLU A 50 -14.13 -6.64 2.27
N ALA A 51 -14.39 -6.73 3.57
CA ALA A 51 -14.17 -5.62 4.49
C ALA A 51 -12.70 -5.22 4.64
N HIS A 52 -11.78 -6.20 4.65
CA HIS A 52 -10.37 -5.97 4.97
C HIS A 52 -9.55 -5.63 3.73
N THR A 53 -9.70 -6.41 2.66
CA THR A 53 -9.04 -6.28 1.36
C THR A 53 -9.77 -5.34 0.40
N GLY A 54 -11.06 -5.08 0.58
CA GLY A 54 -11.81 -4.25 -0.38
C GLY A 54 -11.94 -4.86 -1.75
N GLN A 55 -11.73 -6.18 -1.87
CA GLN A 55 -12.06 -6.88 -3.09
C GLN A 55 -13.54 -6.66 -3.42
N ILE A 56 -13.79 -6.12 -4.62
CA ILE A 56 -15.13 -5.86 -5.12
C ILE A 56 -15.73 -7.18 -5.60
N LEU A 57 -16.84 -7.59 -4.98
CA LEU A 57 -17.56 -8.83 -5.30
C LEU A 57 -18.76 -8.55 -6.22
N PHE A 58 -19.37 -7.38 -6.07
CA PHE A 58 -20.50 -6.91 -6.87
C PHE A 58 -20.48 -5.38 -6.98
N GLU A 59 -20.89 -4.85 -8.12
CA GLU A 59 -21.06 -3.42 -8.33
C GLU A 59 -22.26 -3.13 -9.26
N LYS A 60 -22.98 -2.05 -8.94
CA LYS A 60 -24.03 -1.46 -9.77
C LYS A 60 -23.82 0.06 -9.74
N ASN A 61 -23.43 0.64 -10.86
CA ASN A 61 -23.12 2.08 -10.98
C ASN A 61 -22.28 2.62 -9.80
N PRO A 62 -21.13 2.00 -9.46
CA PRO A 62 -20.42 2.29 -8.20
C PRO A 62 -19.90 3.73 -8.10
N ASN A 63 -19.68 4.39 -9.25
CA ASN A 63 -19.20 5.77 -9.35
C ASN A 63 -20.33 6.81 -9.58
N LEU A 64 -21.60 6.39 -9.55
CA LEU A 64 -22.73 7.32 -9.67
C LEU A 64 -22.79 8.24 -8.45
N ARG A 65 -22.78 9.55 -8.69
CA ARG A 65 -22.96 10.55 -7.62
C ARG A 65 -24.36 10.46 -7.03
N CYS A 66 -24.43 10.29 -5.72
CA CYS A 66 -25.64 10.20 -4.93
C CYS A 66 -25.50 11.05 -3.67
N PHE A 67 -26.63 11.42 -3.08
CA PHE A 67 -26.64 12.06 -1.76
C PHE A 67 -26.43 10.98 -0.67
N PRO A 68 -25.47 11.12 0.26
CA PRO A 68 -25.19 10.13 1.29
C PRO A 68 -26.26 10.06 2.38
N ALA A 69 -27.00 11.15 2.62
CA ALA A 69 -27.79 11.32 3.84
C ALA A 69 -26.94 11.00 5.09
N SER A 70 -27.53 10.42 6.13
CA SER A 70 -26.80 10.14 7.39
C SER A 70 -25.67 9.11 7.30
N THR A 71 -25.40 8.48 6.14
CA THR A 71 -24.19 7.65 6.00
C THR A 71 -22.91 8.50 6.12
N THR A 72 -23.01 9.82 5.89
CA THR A 72 -21.96 10.83 6.20
C THR A 72 -21.39 10.69 7.61
N LYS A 73 -22.21 10.28 8.59
CA LYS A 73 -21.79 10.15 9.99
C LYS A 73 -20.71 9.09 10.21
N VAL A 74 -20.51 8.16 9.26
CA VAL A 74 -19.38 7.23 9.29
C VAL A 74 -18.06 7.96 9.08
N LEU A 75 -18.00 8.90 8.13
CA LEU A 75 -16.82 9.77 7.95
C LEU A 75 -16.63 10.70 9.15
N THR A 76 -17.71 11.28 9.67
CA THR A 76 -17.66 12.10 10.89
C THR A 76 -17.04 11.35 12.05
N ALA A 77 -17.49 10.12 12.31
CA ALA A 77 -16.95 9.29 13.38
C ALA A 77 -15.47 9.00 13.15
N LEU A 78 -15.10 8.59 11.93
CA LEU A 78 -13.73 8.23 11.56
C LEU A 78 -12.75 9.41 11.74
N VAL A 79 -13.14 10.60 11.30
CA VAL A 79 -12.34 11.82 11.48
C VAL A 79 -12.27 12.20 12.95
N ALA A 80 -13.39 12.09 13.69
CA ALA A 80 -13.42 12.45 15.08
C ALA A 80 -12.41 11.63 15.91
N ILE A 81 -12.40 10.30 15.72
CA ILE A 81 -11.52 9.39 16.46
C ILE A 81 -10.04 9.49 16.05
N SER A 82 -9.73 10.08 14.89
CA SER A 82 -8.35 10.34 14.49
C SER A 82 -7.77 11.58 15.16
N TYR A 83 -8.61 12.46 15.71
CA TYR A 83 -8.20 13.67 16.42
C TYR A 83 -8.38 13.58 17.93
N GLU A 84 -9.36 12.80 18.41
CA GLU A 84 -9.60 12.58 19.83
C GLU A 84 -9.59 11.09 20.16
N HIS A 85 -8.73 10.70 21.10
CA HIS A 85 -8.54 9.30 21.50
C HIS A 85 -9.12 9.01 22.89
N ASP A 86 -9.35 10.04 23.72
CA ASP A 86 -10.01 9.89 25.02
C ASP A 86 -11.53 9.88 24.85
N LEU A 87 -12.10 8.67 24.87
CA LEU A 87 -13.54 8.44 24.80
C LEU A 87 -14.32 9.03 25.98
N ASN A 88 -13.66 9.24 27.12
CA ASN A 88 -14.29 9.83 28.31
C ASN A 88 -14.24 11.36 28.31
N LYS A 89 -13.56 11.98 27.33
CA LYS A 89 -13.49 13.43 27.22
C LYS A 89 -14.88 14.03 27.17
N ILE A 90 -15.09 15.04 28.00
CA ILE A 90 -16.37 15.71 28.14
C ILE A 90 -16.48 16.84 27.13
N PHE A 91 -17.51 16.78 26.30
CA PHE A 91 -17.80 17.76 25.25
C PHE A 91 -18.91 18.68 25.73
N LYS A 92 -18.84 19.96 25.33
CA LYS A 92 -19.86 20.96 25.67
C LYS A 92 -20.86 21.11 24.54
N VAL A 93 -22.14 21.18 24.88
CA VAL A 93 -23.23 21.43 23.92
C VAL A 93 -23.43 22.93 23.77
N SER A 94 -23.19 23.46 22.57
CA SER A 94 -23.46 24.86 22.23
C SER A 94 -24.88 25.04 21.69
N SER A 95 -25.43 26.25 21.78
CA SER A 95 -26.71 26.58 21.13
C SER A 95 -26.68 26.38 19.62
N LYS A 96 -25.51 26.53 18.99
CA LYS A 96 -25.35 26.35 17.55
C LYS A 96 -25.41 24.87 17.16
N ALA A 97 -24.82 23.99 17.95
CA ALA A 97 -24.83 22.57 17.67
C ALA A 97 -26.24 21.97 17.68
N THR A 98 -27.14 22.51 18.51
CA THR A 98 -28.54 22.08 18.64
C THR A 98 -29.47 22.67 17.56
N MET A 99 -29.00 23.64 16.76
CA MET A 99 -29.77 24.19 15.63
C MET A 99 -29.74 23.23 14.43
N ILE A 100 -30.66 22.27 14.42
CA ILE A 100 -30.85 21.29 13.34
C ILE A 100 -32.23 21.47 12.68
N GLU A 101 -32.38 20.94 11.47
CA GLU A 101 -33.66 21.00 10.74
C GLU A 101 -34.80 20.34 11.55
N PRO A 102 -35.97 20.99 11.69
CA PRO A 102 -37.11 20.42 12.39
C PRO A 102 -37.53 19.05 11.81
N GLY A 103 -37.81 18.08 12.68
CA GLY A 103 -38.19 16.72 12.28
C GLY A 103 -37.01 15.83 11.84
N SER A 104 -35.78 16.35 11.84
CA SER A 104 -34.58 15.53 11.61
C SER A 104 -34.17 14.76 12.88
N SER A 105 -33.41 13.68 12.72
CA SER A 105 -32.98 12.83 13.84
C SER A 105 -32.11 13.60 14.85
N SER A 106 -32.44 13.49 16.13
CA SER A 106 -31.82 14.22 17.23
C SER A 106 -31.73 13.34 18.47
N TYR A 107 -30.73 13.58 19.31
CA TYR A 107 -30.75 13.12 20.71
C TYR A 107 -31.45 14.14 21.63
N TYR A 108 -31.73 15.34 21.13
CA TYR A 108 -32.35 16.46 21.84
C TYR A 108 -31.47 17.02 22.94
N LEU A 109 -30.17 17.16 22.66
CA LEU A 109 -29.21 17.82 23.55
C LEU A 109 -29.63 19.28 23.80
N ASN A 110 -29.46 19.76 25.03
CA ASN A 110 -29.75 21.14 25.40
C ASN A 110 -28.47 21.98 25.50
N PRO A 111 -28.51 23.27 25.12
CA PRO A 111 -27.36 24.15 25.29
C PRO A 111 -26.90 24.23 26.74
N GLY A 112 -25.59 24.12 26.96
CA GLY A 112 -24.98 24.10 28.30
C GLY A 112 -24.90 22.71 28.95
N GLU A 113 -25.47 21.68 28.33
CA GLU A 113 -25.21 20.29 28.73
C GLU A 113 -23.77 19.87 28.39
N THR A 114 -23.33 18.83 29.09
CA THR A 114 -22.09 18.11 28.81
C THR A 114 -22.36 16.62 28.63
N ILE A 115 -21.56 16.01 27.76
CA ILE A 115 -21.71 14.60 27.36
C ILE A 115 -20.33 14.04 26.98
N SER A 116 -20.09 12.76 27.25
CA SER A 116 -18.82 12.13 26.87
C SER A 116 -18.71 11.95 25.36
N PHE A 117 -17.48 11.96 24.84
CA PHE A 117 -17.23 11.70 23.43
C PHE A 117 -17.77 10.33 22.99
N GLN A 118 -17.62 9.31 23.84
CA GLN A 118 -18.21 7.99 23.62
C GLN A 118 -19.72 8.06 23.42
N ASP A 119 -20.44 8.72 24.33
CA ASP A 119 -21.89 8.77 24.27
C ASP A 119 -22.39 9.55 23.05
N LEU A 120 -21.67 10.61 22.65
CA LEU A 120 -21.92 11.31 21.39
C LEU A 120 -21.75 10.40 20.17
N LEU A 121 -20.71 9.55 20.14
CA LEU A 121 -20.53 8.58 19.05
C LEU A 121 -21.69 7.57 19.01
N TYR A 122 -22.13 7.06 20.16
CA TYR A 122 -23.29 6.16 20.23
C TYR A 122 -24.58 6.85 19.78
N ALA A 123 -24.88 8.07 20.25
CA ALA A 123 -26.04 8.84 19.81
C ALA A 123 -26.03 9.06 18.29
N MET A 124 -24.89 9.50 17.76
CA MET A 124 -24.71 9.78 16.34
C MET A 124 -24.86 8.51 15.48
N LEU A 125 -24.32 7.37 15.91
CA LEU A 125 -24.27 6.17 15.07
C LEU A 125 -25.50 5.26 15.23
N LEU A 126 -26.05 5.10 16.45
CA LEU A 126 -27.21 4.21 16.70
C LEU A 126 -28.53 4.86 16.28
N ILE A 127 -28.76 6.12 16.65
CA ILE A 127 -30.04 6.80 16.38
C ILE A 127 -29.92 7.95 15.38
N SER A 128 -28.75 8.12 14.77
CA SER A 128 -28.52 9.13 13.73
C SER A 128 -28.63 10.58 14.21
N ALA A 129 -28.36 10.84 15.50
CA ALA A 129 -28.48 12.17 16.10
C ALA A 129 -27.64 13.24 15.38
N ASN A 130 -28.30 14.26 14.81
CA ASN A 130 -27.66 15.34 14.06
C ASN A 130 -26.96 16.37 14.96
N ASP A 131 -27.59 16.68 16.09
CA ASP A 131 -27.04 17.50 17.17
C ASP A 131 -25.73 16.90 17.70
N ALA A 132 -25.69 15.59 17.95
CA ALA A 132 -24.46 14.90 18.38
C ALA A 132 -23.31 15.07 17.37
N ALA A 133 -23.59 14.94 16.07
CA ALA A 133 -22.59 15.14 15.02
C ALA A 133 -22.06 16.58 14.98
N ASN A 134 -22.93 17.57 15.19
CA ASN A 134 -22.53 18.99 15.29
C ASN A 134 -21.68 19.25 16.54
N VAL A 135 -22.06 18.69 17.70
CA VAL A 135 -21.30 18.82 18.95
C VAL A 135 -19.90 18.23 18.80
N ILE A 136 -19.78 17.04 18.20
CA ILE A 136 -18.48 16.42 17.89
C ILE A 136 -17.64 17.36 17.02
N ALA A 137 -18.23 17.86 15.93
CA ALA A 137 -17.52 18.71 14.98
C ALA A 137 -16.98 20.00 15.62
N GLU A 138 -17.81 20.69 16.41
CA GLU A 138 -17.42 21.93 17.09
C GLU A 138 -16.33 21.71 18.16
N ASN A 139 -16.45 20.67 18.98
CA ASN A 139 -15.48 20.43 20.06
C ASN A 139 -14.11 19.94 19.52
N ILE A 140 -14.08 19.27 18.38
CA ILE A 140 -12.83 18.76 17.78
C ILE A 140 -12.10 19.81 16.94
N ALA A 141 -12.83 20.58 16.13
CA ALA A 141 -12.23 21.51 15.18
C ALA A 141 -12.46 22.99 15.51
N GLY A 142 -13.11 23.30 16.65
CA GLY A 142 -13.52 24.64 17.05
C GLY A 142 -14.76 25.17 16.31
N SER A 143 -15.06 24.64 15.12
CA SER A 143 -16.27 24.98 14.37
C SER A 143 -16.65 23.91 13.34
N ILE A 144 -17.93 23.86 12.96
CA ILE A 144 -18.43 22.95 11.91
C ILE A 144 -17.69 23.14 10.57
N PRO A 145 -17.47 24.37 10.04
CA PRO A 145 -16.75 24.55 8.79
C PRO A 145 -15.31 23.99 8.81
N GLU A 146 -14.58 24.18 9.92
CA GLU A 146 -13.23 23.62 10.06
C GLU A 146 -13.24 22.10 10.15
N PHE A 147 -14.25 21.51 10.81
CA PHE A 147 -14.42 20.06 10.81
C PHE A 147 -14.73 19.52 9.42
N VAL A 148 -15.58 20.21 8.65
CA VAL A 148 -15.92 19.83 7.27
C VAL A 148 -14.69 19.87 6.35
N LYS A 149 -13.77 20.82 6.53
CA LYS A 149 -12.48 20.80 5.81
C LYS A 149 -11.71 19.52 6.10
N LYS A 150 -11.57 19.16 7.39
CA LYS A 150 -10.91 17.91 7.82
C LYS A 150 -11.58 16.66 7.24
N MET A 151 -12.92 16.65 7.16
CA MET A 151 -13.66 15.56 6.52
C MET A 151 -13.27 15.38 5.06
N ASN A 152 -13.24 16.45 4.28
CA ASN A 152 -12.90 16.38 2.86
C ASN A 152 -11.41 16.07 2.63
N GLU A 153 -10.52 16.62 3.47
CA GLU A 153 -9.09 16.28 3.46
C GLU A 153 -8.87 14.79 3.72
N TYR A 154 -9.55 14.24 4.73
CA TYR A 154 -9.49 12.82 5.06
C TYR A 154 -10.07 11.96 3.92
N ALA A 155 -11.25 12.29 3.40
CA ALA A 155 -11.85 11.55 2.28
C ALA A 155 -10.89 11.52 1.06
N LYS A 156 -10.29 12.67 0.72
CA LYS A 156 -9.32 12.76 -0.38
C LYS A 156 -8.06 11.94 -0.12
N SER A 157 -7.53 11.91 1.12
CA SER A 157 -6.30 11.20 1.46
C SER A 157 -6.46 9.68 1.32
N ILE A 158 -7.65 9.14 1.58
CA ILE A 158 -7.96 7.70 1.42
C ILE A 158 -8.47 7.34 0.01
N GLY A 159 -8.51 8.31 -0.92
CA GLY A 159 -8.87 8.08 -2.31
C GLY A 159 -10.36 8.27 -2.67
N ALA A 160 -11.21 8.69 -1.73
CA ALA A 160 -12.61 9.04 -1.97
C ALA A 160 -12.73 10.43 -2.66
N LYS A 161 -12.28 10.49 -3.91
CA LYS A 161 -12.09 11.73 -4.69
C LYS A 161 -13.35 12.23 -5.41
N ASN A 162 -14.39 11.41 -5.48
CA ASN A 162 -15.68 11.73 -6.12
C ASN A 162 -16.75 12.10 -5.09
N SER A 163 -16.33 12.52 -3.90
CA SER A 163 -17.18 12.92 -2.78
C SER A 163 -16.89 14.35 -2.33
N HIS A 164 -17.93 15.02 -1.86
CA HIS A 164 -17.85 16.34 -1.24
C HIS A 164 -18.86 16.42 -0.11
N PHE A 165 -18.38 16.72 1.10
CA PHE A 165 -19.19 16.83 2.30
C PHE A 165 -19.24 18.29 2.74
N VAL A 166 -20.44 18.80 3.05
CA VAL A 166 -20.62 20.19 3.51
C VAL A 166 -21.10 20.31 4.96
N ASN A 167 -21.36 19.19 5.62
CA ASN A 167 -21.81 19.13 7.01
C ASN A 167 -21.43 17.76 7.63
N PRO A 168 -21.41 17.62 8.97
CA PRO A 168 -21.01 16.38 9.64
C PRO A 168 -22.17 15.38 9.79
N ASN A 169 -23.41 15.80 9.53
CA ASN A 169 -24.60 15.04 9.91
C ASN A 169 -25.32 14.37 8.72
N GLY A 170 -25.06 14.82 7.49
CA GLY A 170 -25.68 14.31 6.27
C GLY A 170 -27.02 14.93 5.92
N LEU A 171 -27.38 16.09 6.53
CA LEU A 171 -28.51 16.88 6.06
C LEU A 171 -28.29 17.32 4.60
N HIS A 172 -29.39 17.44 3.86
CA HIS A 172 -29.33 17.60 2.41
C HIS A 172 -28.70 18.93 1.99
N SER A 173 -27.83 18.87 0.99
CA SER A 173 -27.40 19.99 0.18
C SER A 173 -27.04 19.45 -1.22
N PRO A 174 -27.29 20.20 -2.31
CA PRO A 174 -26.88 19.80 -3.67
C PRO A 174 -25.37 19.54 -3.78
N GLU A 175 -24.57 20.28 -3.00
CA GLU A 175 -23.12 20.12 -2.94
C GLU A 175 -22.68 18.96 -2.02
N HIS A 176 -23.60 18.25 -1.37
CA HIS A 176 -23.30 17.17 -0.44
C HIS A 176 -23.44 15.79 -1.11
N TYR A 177 -22.41 15.29 -1.77
CA TYR A 177 -22.49 14.06 -2.56
C TYR A 177 -21.35 13.08 -2.30
N THR A 178 -21.59 11.83 -2.66
CA THR A 178 -20.61 10.74 -2.64
C THR A 178 -20.92 9.73 -3.75
N THR A 179 -20.14 8.65 -3.84
CA THR A 179 -20.41 7.48 -4.68
C THR A 179 -20.41 6.22 -3.83
N ALA A 180 -20.97 5.11 -4.33
CA ALA A 180 -20.91 3.85 -3.58
C ALA A 180 -19.46 3.36 -3.41
N TYR A 181 -18.61 3.57 -4.43
CA TYR A 181 -17.19 3.27 -4.37
C TYR A 181 -16.46 4.08 -3.28
N ASP A 182 -16.60 5.41 -3.29
CA ASP A 182 -15.94 6.28 -2.31
C ASP A 182 -16.40 5.99 -0.88
N LEU A 183 -17.70 5.77 -0.71
CA LEU A 183 -18.28 5.46 0.59
C LEU A 183 -17.84 4.06 1.07
N SER A 184 -17.50 3.13 0.16
CA SER A 184 -16.89 1.84 0.53
C SER A 184 -15.47 2.03 1.09
N LEU A 185 -14.69 2.98 0.56
CA LEU A 185 -13.36 3.29 1.10
C LEU A 185 -13.49 3.84 2.53
N ILE A 186 -14.40 4.80 2.73
CA ILE A 186 -14.69 5.39 4.06
C ILE A 186 -15.17 4.29 5.03
N ALA A 187 -16.12 3.46 4.61
CA ALA A 187 -16.68 2.40 5.43
C ALA A 187 -15.62 1.37 5.85
N ARG A 188 -14.74 0.97 4.93
CA ARG A 188 -13.63 0.05 5.23
C ARG A 188 -12.66 0.62 6.25
N GLN A 189 -12.27 1.89 6.10
CA GLN A 189 -11.40 2.57 7.07
C GLN A 189 -12.06 2.64 8.47
N ALA A 190 -13.35 2.99 8.53
CA ALA A 190 -14.09 2.97 9.78
C ALA A 190 -14.23 1.56 10.37
N TYR A 191 -14.39 0.55 9.52
CA TYR A 191 -14.52 -0.85 9.93
C TYR A 191 -13.21 -1.45 10.45
N GLN A 192 -12.04 -0.89 10.13
CA GLN A 192 -10.77 -1.33 10.73
C GLN A 192 -10.62 -0.88 12.19
N ASN A 193 -11.39 0.12 12.63
CA ASN A 193 -11.35 0.58 14.02
C ASN A 193 -12.26 -0.28 14.92
N GLU A 194 -11.67 -1.01 15.86
CA GLU A 194 -12.40 -1.94 16.75
C GLU A 194 -13.49 -1.26 17.58
N MET A 195 -13.24 -0.02 18.03
CA MET A 195 -14.23 0.75 18.79
C MET A 195 -15.44 1.09 17.91
N LEU A 196 -15.24 1.58 16.68
CA LEU A 196 -16.34 1.85 15.76
C LEU A 196 -17.11 0.58 15.40
N ARG A 197 -16.43 -0.55 15.17
CA ARG A 197 -17.10 -1.86 14.96
C ARG A 197 -18.01 -2.24 16.14
N LYS A 198 -17.54 -2.00 17.37
CA LYS A 198 -18.35 -2.24 18.57
C LYS A 198 -19.59 -1.34 18.59
N ILE A 199 -19.45 -0.05 18.31
CA ILE A 199 -20.61 0.87 18.24
C ILE A 199 -21.58 0.42 17.15
N PHE A 200 -21.08 0.13 15.94
CA PHE A 200 -21.88 -0.28 14.79
C PHE A 200 -22.77 -1.50 15.07
N SER A 201 -22.25 -2.48 15.82
CA SER A 201 -22.93 -3.74 16.15
C SER A 201 -23.79 -3.66 17.43
N THR A 202 -23.70 -2.58 18.20
CA THR A 202 -24.45 -2.42 19.44
C THR A 202 -25.95 -2.24 19.14
N VAL A 203 -26.81 -3.03 19.80
CA VAL A 203 -28.27 -3.00 19.61
C VAL A 203 -28.94 -1.95 20.48
N GLU A 204 -28.48 -1.82 21.73
CA GLU A 204 -28.97 -0.85 22.71
C GLU A 204 -27.80 -0.28 23.51
N TYR A 205 -27.92 0.99 23.91
CA TYR A 205 -26.88 1.66 24.68
C TYR A 205 -27.51 2.67 25.63
N ARG A 206 -26.94 2.81 26.83
CA ARG A 206 -27.35 3.82 27.82
C ARG A 206 -26.45 5.03 27.68
N ILE A 207 -27.04 6.17 27.36
CA ILE A 207 -26.34 7.46 27.34
C ILE A 207 -26.61 8.20 28.64
N THR A 208 -25.60 8.89 29.15
CA THR A 208 -25.71 9.79 30.31
C THR A 208 -25.35 11.23 29.90
N THR A 209 -26.20 12.19 30.22
CA THR A 209 -25.94 13.62 30.06
C THR A 209 -25.86 14.29 31.41
N ALA A 210 -25.11 15.39 31.49
CA ALA A 210 -25.03 16.22 32.70
C ALA A 210 -25.25 17.69 32.37
N SER A 211 -25.70 18.46 33.35
CA SER A 211 -25.84 19.92 33.26
C SER A 211 -25.42 20.53 34.59
N MET A 212 -24.84 21.74 34.57
CA MET A 212 -24.25 22.38 35.76
C MET A 212 -25.22 22.54 36.95
N HIS A 213 -26.52 22.52 36.71
CA HIS A 213 -27.56 22.72 37.75
C HIS A 213 -28.56 21.56 37.85
N LYS A 214 -28.26 20.40 37.26
CA LYS A 214 -29.14 19.22 37.28
C LYS A 214 -28.35 17.95 37.60
N LYS A 215 -29.02 16.96 38.19
CA LYS A 215 -28.45 15.62 38.33
C LYS A 215 -28.24 15.02 36.94
N PRO A 216 -27.23 14.16 36.74
CA PRO A 216 -27.07 13.44 35.49
C PRO A 216 -28.34 12.67 35.12
N GLU A 217 -28.79 12.85 33.88
CA GLU A 217 -29.93 12.15 33.31
C GLU A 217 -29.43 11.03 32.38
N TRP A 218 -30.22 9.98 32.20
CA TRP A 218 -29.86 8.89 31.31
C TRP A 218 -31.06 8.38 30.52
N GLN A 219 -30.81 7.92 29.30
CA GLN A 219 -31.80 7.23 28.48
C GLN A 219 -31.16 6.06 27.72
N ILE A 220 -31.98 5.03 27.45
CA ILE A 220 -31.60 3.90 26.61
C ILE A 220 -32.00 4.23 25.17
N ILE A 221 -31.03 4.15 24.27
CA ILE A 221 -31.24 4.30 22.83
C ILE A 221 -31.11 2.94 22.14
N TYR A 222 -31.83 2.77 21.03
CA TYR A 222 -31.86 1.53 20.27
C TYR A 222 -31.41 1.77 18.84
N ASN A 223 -30.45 0.97 18.36
CA ASN A 223 -29.89 1.07 17.03
C ASN A 223 -30.98 0.96 15.95
N ILE A 224 -31.11 1.96 15.08
CA ILE A 224 -32.16 2.02 14.05
C ILE A 224 -31.89 1.08 12.86
N ASN A 225 -30.73 0.44 12.80
CA ASN A 225 -30.42 -0.56 11.79
C ASN A 225 -31.28 -1.82 11.98
N LYS A 226 -32.23 -2.01 11.08
CA LYS A 226 -33.21 -3.10 11.14
C LYS A 226 -32.58 -4.49 10.95
N LEU A 227 -31.40 -4.58 10.36
CA LEU A 227 -30.69 -5.87 10.21
C LEU A 227 -30.29 -6.48 11.56
N LEU A 228 -30.06 -5.65 12.58
CA LEU A 228 -29.61 -6.10 13.91
C LEU A 228 -30.76 -6.48 14.85
N ARG A 229 -31.99 -6.07 14.53
CA ARG A 229 -33.14 -6.22 15.43
C ARG A 229 -33.85 -7.54 15.18
N LYS A 230 -33.79 -8.48 16.13
CA LYS A 230 -34.41 -9.82 16.03
C LYS A 230 -35.92 -9.79 15.71
N ASN A 231 -36.63 -8.76 16.14
CA ASN A 231 -38.06 -8.57 15.87
C ASN A 231 -38.36 -7.87 14.53
N SER A 232 -37.34 -7.52 13.75
CA SER A 232 -37.53 -6.92 12.43
C SER A 232 -37.71 -7.99 11.36
N LYS A 233 -38.60 -7.75 10.39
CA LYS A 233 -38.67 -8.56 9.16
C LYS A 233 -37.38 -8.56 8.34
N TYR A 234 -36.49 -7.60 8.58
CA TYR A 234 -35.17 -7.50 7.94
C TYR A 234 -34.05 -8.07 8.78
N TYR A 235 -34.35 -8.70 9.92
CA TYR A 235 -33.32 -9.29 10.77
C TYR A 235 -32.42 -10.23 9.94
N TYR A 236 -31.12 -10.01 10.04
CA TYR A 236 -30.14 -10.84 9.34
C TYR A 236 -29.12 -11.35 10.37
N PRO A 237 -29.04 -12.66 10.61
CA PRO A 237 -28.27 -13.21 11.73
C PRO A 237 -26.77 -12.94 11.65
N TYR A 238 -26.27 -12.70 10.43
CA TYR A 238 -24.86 -12.39 10.17
C TYR A 238 -24.54 -10.90 10.24
N ALA A 239 -25.55 -10.01 10.40
CA ALA A 239 -25.32 -8.58 10.35
C ALA A 239 -24.51 -8.05 11.53
N THR A 240 -23.57 -7.14 11.24
CA THR A 240 -22.67 -6.49 12.20
C THR A 240 -22.78 -4.96 12.17
N GLY A 241 -23.72 -4.39 11.41
CA GLY A 241 -24.21 -3.02 11.60
C GLY A 241 -23.77 -2.01 10.54
N ILE A 242 -23.20 -0.88 11.01
CA ILE A 242 -22.76 0.35 10.34
C ILE A 242 -23.78 1.50 10.37
N LYS A 243 -24.47 1.85 9.28
CA LYS A 243 -25.22 3.12 9.27
C LYS A 243 -26.30 3.21 8.20
N THR A 244 -27.52 3.51 8.65
CA THR A 244 -28.66 3.88 7.79
C THR A 244 -28.64 5.38 7.45
N GLY A 245 -29.27 5.76 6.33
CA GLY A 245 -29.50 7.14 5.95
C GLY A 245 -30.80 7.32 5.17
N TYR A 246 -31.45 8.46 5.34
CA TYR A 246 -32.61 8.84 4.55
C TYR A 246 -32.73 10.36 4.48
N THR A 247 -33.00 10.87 3.27
CA THR A 247 -33.65 12.15 3.03
C THR A 247 -34.60 11.98 1.84
N ALA A 248 -35.51 12.93 1.62
CA ALA A 248 -36.41 12.85 0.47
C ALA A 248 -35.65 12.74 -0.87
N GLN A 249 -34.52 13.46 -0.98
CA GLN A 249 -33.66 13.54 -2.16
C GLN A 249 -32.72 12.34 -2.29
N ALA A 250 -32.20 11.83 -1.17
CA ALA A 250 -31.29 10.68 -1.16
C ALA A 250 -32.03 9.34 -1.30
N LYS A 251 -33.34 9.31 -1.01
CA LYS A 251 -34.10 8.07 -0.72
C LYS A 251 -33.40 7.27 0.39
N ARG A 252 -33.56 5.94 0.44
CA ARG A 252 -32.91 5.12 1.47
C ARG A 252 -31.46 4.85 1.07
N CYS A 253 -30.55 5.16 1.97
CA CYS A 253 -29.14 4.82 1.91
C CYS A 253 -28.79 3.88 3.06
N LEU A 254 -27.86 2.96 2.83
CA LEU A 254 -27.40 2.02 3.84
C LEU A 254 -25.95 1.66 3.59
N ILE A 255 -25.14 1.79 4.63
CA ILE A 255 -23.89 1.06 4.78
C ILE A 255 -24.20 -0.07 5.75
N ALA A 256 -24.06 -1.32 5.29
CA ALA A 256 -24.27 -2.50 6.10
C ALA A 256 -23.00 -3.35 6.14
N SER A 257 -22.70 -3.98 7.27
CA SER A 257 -21.72 -5.06 7.35
C SER A 257 -22.36 -6.36 7.81
N ALA A 258 -21.75 -7.47 7.39
CA ALA A 258 -22.08 -8.80 7.86
C ALA A 258 -20.84 -9.70 7.93
N LYS A 259 -20.85 -10.64 8.86
CA LYS A 259 -19.83 -11.67 9.03
C LYS A 259 -20.48 -13.05 9.04
N LYS A 260 -19.99 -13.92 8.18
CA LYS A 260 -20.33 -15.35 8.19
C LYS A 260 -19.03 -16.13 7.98
N ASP A 261 -18.74 -17.02 8.92
CA ASP A 261 -17.48 -17.76 8.97
C ASP A 261 -16.27 -16.80 8.93
N ASP A 262 -15.31 -17.04 8.04
CA ASP A 262 -14.10 -16.22 7.84
C ASP A 262 -14.31 -15.04 6.86
N ILE A 263 -15.54 -14.82 6.38
CA ILE A 263 -15.84 -13.79 5.37
C ILE A 263 -16.55 -12.62 6.06
N GLU A 264 -15.96 -11.44 5.94
CA GLU A 264 -16.54 -10.18 6.40
C GLU A 264 -16.81 -9.28 5.20
N LEU A 265 -18.06 -8.84 5.05
CA LEU A 265 -18.53 -8.07 3.89
C LEU A 265 -19.08 -6.72 4.31
N ILE A 266 -18.90 -5.73 3.44
CA ILE A 266 -19.53 -4.41 3.54
C ILE A 266 -20.33 -4.16 2.26
N ALA A 267 -21.62 -3.85 2.42
CA ALA A 267 -22.50 -3.44 1.35
C ALA A 267 -22.79 -1.94 1.47
N ILE A 268 -22.58 -1.20 0.38
CA ILE A 268 -23.01 0.19 0.24
C ILE A 268 -24.19 0.24 -0.72
N ILE A 269 -25.25 0.92 -0.30
CA ILE A 269 -26.51 1.02 -1.03
C ILE A 269 -26.94 2.47 -1.00
N LEU A 270 -27.11 3.08 -2.17
CA LEU A 270 -27.49 4.47 -2.34
C LEU A 270 -28.71 4.60 -3.26
N PHE A 271 -29.62 5.49 -2.89
CA PHE A 271 -30.87 5.73 -3.60
C PHE A 271 -31.66 4.44 -3.85
N SER A 272 -32.13 3.83 -2.76
CA SER A 272 -32.89 2.57 -2.80
C SER A 272 -34.32 2.77 -2.31
N GLU A 273 -35.25 2.00 -2.89
CA GLU A 273 -36.62 1.90 -2.38
C GLU A 273 -36.69 0.96 -1.18
N ASP A 274 -35.89 -0.11 -1.11
CA ASP A 274 -35.76 -0.99 0.06
C ASP A 274 -34.31 -1.41 0.31
N ALA A 275 -33.55 -0.49 0.94
CA ALA A 275 -32.12 -0.68 1.17
C ALA A 275 -31.79 -1.89 2.06
N PHE A 276 -32.69 -2.30 2.95
CA PHE A 276 -32.45 -3.46 3.82
C PHE A 276 -32.60 -4.77 3.03
N SER A 277 -33.61 -4.87 2.17
CA SER A 277 -33.76 -6.02 1.26
C SER A 277 -32.59 -6.13 0.29
N ASP A 278 -32.16 -4.99 -0.28
CA ASP A 278 -30.99 -4.93 -1.18
C ASP A 278 -29.71 -5.41 -0.47
N ALA A 279 -29.50 -5.05 0.81
CA ALA A 279 -28.35 -5.52 1.60
C ALA A 279 -28.36 -7.03 1.81
N ILE A 280 -29.52 -7.61 2.15
CA ILE A 280 -29.66 -9.06 2.35
C ILE A 280 -29.35 -9.81 1.05
N LYS A 281 -29.83 -9.32 -0.11
CA LYS A 281 -29.50 -9.89 -1.43
C LYS A 281 -28.01 -9.87 -1.70
N LEU A 282 -27.34 -8.73 -1.45
CA LEU A 282 -25.90 -8.60 -1.62
C LEU A 282 -25.12 -9.54 -0.70
N PHE A 283 -25.45 -9.61 0.60
CA PHE A 283 -24.77 -10.52 1.51
C PHE A 283 -24.97 -11.99 1.15
N ASN A 284 -26.20 -12.39 0.80
CA ASN A 284 -26.46 -13.75 0.35
C ASN A 284 -25.68 -14.07 -0.94
N TYR A 285 -25.60 -13.13 -1.88
CA TYR A 285 -24.75 -13.28 -3.05
C TYR A 285 -23.28 -13.49 -2.66
N GLY A 286 -22.72 -12.62 -1.81
CA GLY A 286 -21.33 -12.73 -1.35
C GLY A 286 -21.04 -14.08 -0.67
N PHE A 287 -21.83 -14.45 0.32
CA PHE A 287 -21.60 -15.67 1.10
C PHE A 287 -21.89 -16.98 0.34
N ASN A 288 -22.77 -16.96 -0.67
CA ASN A 288 -23.11 -18.17 -1.43
C ASN A 288 -22.22 -18.39 -2.66
N ASN A 289 -21.58 -17.33 -3.17
CA ASN A 289 -20.82 -17.40 -4.42
C ASN A 289 -19.31 -17.29 -4.21
N PHE A 290 -18.85 -16.85 -3.05
CA PHE A 290 -17.43 -16.66 -2.80
C PHE A 290 -16.92 -17.52 -1.65
N LYS A 291 -15.71 -18.05 -1.82
CA LYS A 291 -14.98 -18.76 -0.78
C LYS A 291 -13.61 -18.12 -0.61
N ARG A 292 -13.08 -18.22 0.60
CA ARG A 292 -11.71 -17.82 0.92
C ARG A 292 -10.73 -18.80 0.27
N GLU A 293 -9.84 -18.31 -0.58
CA GLU A 293 -8.78 -19.06 -1.24
C GLU A 293 -7.43 -18.49 -0.84
N LYS A 294 -6.45 -19.36 -0.61
CA LYS A 294 -5.09 -18.96 -0.24
C LYS A 294 -4.31 -18.60 -1.50
N LEU A 295 -3.89 -17.34 -1.61
CA LEU A 295 -3.06 -16.84 -2.70
C LEU A 295 -1.56 -17.01 -2.40
N PHE A 296 -1.15 -16.75 -1.15
CA PHE A 296 0.22 -16.97 -0.69
C PHE A 296 0.23 -17.76 0.61
N SER A 297 1.18 -18.68 0.74
CA SER A 297 1.41 -19.44 1.97
C SER A 297 2.21 -18.63 2.98
N GLU A 298 2.08 -19.02 4.25
CA GLU A 298 2.95 -18.49 5.30
C GLU A 298 4.42 -18.80 4.97
N ASN A 299 5.30 -17.83 5.22
CA ASN A 299 6.73 -17.92 4.94
C ASN A 299 7.10 -18.12 3.46
N GLN A 300 6.19 -17.82 2.53
CA GLN A 300 6.45 -17.96 1.09
C GLN A 300 7.45 -16.90 0.62
N ILE A 301 8.53 -17.34 -0.02
CA ILE A 301 9.45 -16.45 -0.76
C ILE A 301 8.72 -15.93 -2.02
N VAL A 302 8.71 -14.61 -2.19
CA VAL A 302 8.03 -13.93 -3.30
C VAL A 302 8.98 -13.25 -4.29
N GLY A 303 10.27 -13.18 -3.96
CA GLY A 303 11.29 -12.65 -4.85
C GLY A 303 12.62 -12.47 -4.13
N LYS A 304 13.59 -11.88 -4.84
CA LYS A 304 14.91 -11.54 -4.30
C LYS A 304 15.30 -10.13 -4.73
N VAL A 305 16.05 -9.43 -3.88
CA VAL A 305 16.61 -8.10 -4.18
C VAL A 305 18.11 -8.10 -3.97
N LEU A 306 18.85 -7.43 -4.87
CA LEU A 306 20.29 -7.22 -4.74
C LEU A 306 20.52 -6.12 -3.69
N ILE A 307 21.16 -6.46 -2.58
CA ILE A 307 21.37 -5.54 -1.45
C ILE A 307 22.81 -5.06 -1.32
N ASP A 308 23.76 -5.78 -1.92
CA ASP A 308 25.18 -5.42 -1.93
C ASP A 308 25.77 -5.75 -3.30
N GLU A 309 25.96 -4.71 -4.12
CA GLU A 309 26.55 -4.86 -5.45
C GLU A 309 28.00 -5.34 -5.39
N THR A 310 28.75 -4.94 -4.36
CA THR A 310 30.18 -5.24 -4.23
C THR A 310 30.41 -6.72 -3.94
N ASN A 311 29.58 -7.29 -3.05
CA ASN A 311 29.64 -8.71 -2.70
C ASN A 311 28.65 -9.57 -3.50
N HIS A 312 27.93 -8.98 -4.46
CA HIS A 312 26.85 -9.63 -5.23
C HIS A 312 25.83 -10.35 -4.32
N LYS A 313 25.48 -9.75 -3.17
CA LYS A 313 24.56 -10.36 -2.22
C LYS A 313 23.11 -10.07 -2.61
N TRP A 314 22.39 -11.14 -2.91
CA TRP A 314 20.93 -11.15 -3.01
C TRP A 314 20.30 -11.56 -1.69
N LEU A 315 19.17 -10.94 -1.37
CA LEU A 315 18.36 -11.24 -0.20
C LEU A 315 16.97 -11.68 -0.61
N ASP A 316 16.51 -12.79 -0.02
CA ASP A 316 15.18 -13.33 -0.28
C ASP A 316 14.14 -12.52 0.49
N GLY A 317 13.09 -12.11 -0.22
CA GLY A 317 11.92 -11.46 0.34
C GLY A 317 10.78 -12.44 0.51
N TYR A 318 10.16 -12.44 1.68
CA TYR A 318 9.13 -13.40 2.04
C TYR A 318 7.90 -12.72 2.67
N LEU A 319 6.77 -13.42 2.60
CA LEU A 319 5.54 -13.02 3.28
C LEU A 319 5.41 -13.79 4.59
N LYS A 320 5.41 -13.05 5.71
CA LYS A 320 5.33 -13.64 7.06
C LYS A 320 3.99 -14.27 7.39
N ILE A 321 2.92 -13.83 6.73
CA ILE A 321 1.56 -14.32 6.96
C ILE A 321 0.99 -14.89 5.66
N PRO A 322 0.11 -15.91 5.75
CA PRO A 322 -0.64 -16.36 4.60
C PRO A 322 -1.59 -15.28 4.10
N VAL A 323 -1.78 -15.22 2.79
CA VAL A 323 -2.62 -14.22 2.13
C VAL A 323 -3.78 -14.91 1.45
N TYR A 324 -4.97 -14.36 1.60
CA TYR A 324 -6.19 -14.92 1.07
C TYR A 324 -6.94 -13.91 0.21
N VAL A 325 -7.68 -14.43 -0.75
CA VAL A 325 -8.61 -13.71 -1.62
C VAL A 325 -9.97 -14.41 -1.62
N LEU A 326 -11.02 -13.74 -2.05
CA LEU A 326 -12.34 -14.35 -2.21
C LEU A 326 -12.55 -14.77 -3.66
N GLN A 327 -12.46 -16.07 -3.94
CA GLN A 327 -12.68 -16.60 -5.28
C GLN A 327 -14.15 -16.94 -5.49
N ASN A 328 -14.71 -16.54 -6.63
CA ASN A 328 -16.04 -16.97 -7.05
C ASN A 328 -16.04 -18.48 -7.34
N VAL A 329 -16.92 -19.23 -6.68
CA VAL A 329 -17.01 -20.69 -6.74
C VAL A 329 -17.51 -21.17 -8.11
N TYR A 330 -18.45 -20.43 -8.72
CA TYR A 330 -19.09 -20.82 -9.97
C TYR A 330 -18.39 -20.23 -11.21
N SER A 331 -17.66 -19.13 -11.03
CA SER A 331 -16.86 -18.49 -12.08
C SER A 331 -15.44 -18.13 -11.57
N PRO A 332 -14.56 -19.11 -11.29
CA PRO A 332 -13.20 -18.82 -10.79
C PRO A 332 -12.40 -17.88 -11.69
N ALA A 333 -12.54 -18.05 -13.01
CA ALA A 333 -11.89 -17.20 -14.01
C ALA A 333 -12.31 -15.72 -13.95
N GLU A 334 -13.53 -15.41 -13.48
CA GLU A 334 -14.01 -14.02 -13.33
C GLU A 334 -13.36 -13.29 -12.14
N SER A 335 -12.73 -14.02 -11.21
CA SER A 335 -12.06 -13.42 -10.06
C SER A 335 -10.70 -12.82 -10.43
N ASN A 336 -10.11 -13.24 -11.56
CA ASN A 336 -8.83 -12.83 -12.16
C ASN A 336 -7.94 -11.95 -11.25
N PHE A 337 -7.09 -12.61 -10.45
CA PHE A 337 -6.13 -11.95 -9.57
C PHE A 337 -4.77 -11.84 -10.24
N THR A 338 -4.18 -10.66 -10.18
CA THR A 338 -2.78 -10.44 -10.57
C THR A 338 -2.02 -9.84 -9.39
N TYR A 339 -0.71 -9.98 -9.37
CA TYR A 339 0.12 -9.35 -8.36
C TYR A 339 1.45 -8.88 -8.94
N THR A 340 2.02 -7.87 -8.29
CA THR A 340 3.38 -7.39 -8.55
C THR A 340 4.16 -7.37 -7.24
N VAL A 341 5.46 -7.61 -7.33
CA VAL A 341 6.38 -7.52 -6.19
C VAL A 341 7.33 -6.36 -6.46
N ASP A 342 7.35 -5.39 -5.57
CA ASP A 342 8.21 -4.21 -5.67
C ASP A 342 9.15 -4.16 -4.46
N PHE A 343 10.45 -4.16 -4.72
CA PHE A 343 11.48 -4.10 -3.69
C PHE A 343 11.99 -2.67 -3.53
N SER A 344 12.24 -2.26 -2.29
CA SER A 344 12.80 -0.95 -1.98
C SER A 344 14.18 -0.81 -2.61
N LYS A 345 14.43 0.34 -3.26
CA LYS A 345 15.73 0.66 -3.87
C LYS A 345 16.76 1.15 -2.86
N ASP A 346 16.30 1.73 -1.75
CA ASP A 346 17.15 2.41 -0.77
C ASP A 346 17.37 1.56 0.50
N LEU A 347 17.70 0.28 0.33
CA LEU A 347 17.97 -0.62 1.44
C LEU A 347 19.34 -0.32 2.07
N LYS A 348 19.35 -0.08 3.38
CA LYS A 348 20.58 0.20 4.15
C LYS A 348 21.04 -1.07 4.87
N ILE A 349 22.32 -1.39 4.73
CA ILE A 349 22.99 -2.48 5.46
C ILE A 349 23.50 -1.90 6.81
N PRO A 350 23.38 -2.61 7.95
CA PRO A 350 22.89 -3.98 8.12
C PRO A 350 21.38 -4.11 7.93
N ILE A 351 20.97 -5.20 7.27
CA ILE A 351 19.57 -5.60 7.17
C ILE A 351 19.38 -6.74 8.16
N TYR A 352 18.42 -6.63 9.08
CA TYR A 352 18.09 -7.73 9.98
C TYR A 352 16.97 -8.58 9.39
N LYS A 353 16.86 -9.85 9.79
CA LYS A 353 15.69 -10.68 9.50
C LYS A 353 14.41 -9.95 9.90
N ASP A 354 13.35 -10.13 9.11
CA ASP A 354 12.03 -9.51 9.28
C ASP A 354 11.99 -7.98 9.04
N THR A 355 13.03 -7.41 8.44
CA THR A 355 13.03 -6.02 7.97
C THR A 355 12.16 -5.89 6.72
N VAL A 356 11.33 -4.85 6.65
CA VAL A 356 10.55 -4.56 5.43
C VAL A 356 11.50 -4.17 4.30
N ILE A 357 11.46 -4.91 3.19
CA ILE A 357 12.31 -4.70 2.02
C ILE A 357 11.53 -4.46 0.72
N GLY A 358 10.20 -4.43 0.79
CA GLY A 358 9.33 -4.25 -0.37
C GLY A 358 7.87 -4.47 -0.03
N ASN A 359 7.03 -4.55 -1.06
CA ASN A 359 5.61 -4.88 -0.95
C ASN A 359 5.15 -5.80 -2.10
N VAL A 360 4.19 -6.68 -1.81
CA VAL A 360 3.36 -7.33 -2.82
C VAL A 360 2.07 -6.53 -2.98
N TYR A 361 1.78 -6.11 -4.21
CA TYR A 361 0.53 -5.46 -4.58
C TYR A 361 -0.38 -6.47 -5.28
N ILE A 362 -1.58 -6.67 -4.76
CA ILE A 362 -2.55 -7.62 -5.29
C ILE A 362 -3.70 -6.85 -5.93
N TYR A 363 -4.04 -7.23 -7.15
CA TYR A 363 -5.07 -6.60 -7.97
C TYR A 363 -6.18 -7.60 -8.28
N SER A 364 -7.42 -7.11 -8.31
CA SER A 364 -8.60 -7.82 -8.79
C SER A 364 -9.28 -6.93 -9.82
N LYS A 365 -9.48 -7.44 -11.04
CA LYS A 365 -10.06 -6.66 -12.16
C LYS A 365 -9.38 -5.31 -12.40
N GLY A 366 -8.05 -5.26 -12.22
CA GLY A 366 -7.24 -4.05 -12.39
C GLY A 366 -7.27 -3.07 -11.20
N HIS A 367 -8.08 -3.30 -10.17
CA HIS A 367 -8.10 -2.49 -8.95
C HIS A 367 -7.17 -3.09 -7.89
N LEU A 368 -6.35 -2.24 -7.28
CA LEU A 368 -5.52 -2.64 -6.13
C LEU A 368 -6.43 -2.98 -4.95
N ILE A 369 -6.38 -4.22 -4.48
CA ILE A 369 -7.16 -4.69 -3.31
C ILE A 369 -6.27 -4.80 -2.07
N ASN A 370 -5.01 -5.21 -2.20
CA ASN A 370 -4.17 -5.38 -1.01
C ASN A 370 -2.71 -5.02 -1.28
N SER A 371 -2.03 -4.53 -0.25
CA SER A 371 -0.59 -4.26 -0.23
C SER A 371 0.00 -4.89 1.01
N ILE A 372 0.94 -5.82 0.82
CA ILE A 372 1.44 -6.66 1.89
C ILE A 372 2.96 -6.49 1.97
N PRO A 373 3.51 -6.13 3.15
CA PRO A 373 4.94 -5.92 3.29
C PRO A 373 5.71 -7.22 3.04
N VAL A 374 6.76 -7.12 2.22
CA VAL A 374 7.74 -8.18 1.99
C VAL A 374 8.87 -7.99 2.98
N LEU A 375 9.17 -9.03 3.75
CA LEU A 375 10.21 -9.01 4.77
C LEU A 375 11.48 -9.73 4.32
N SER A 376 12.63 -9.34 4.85
CA SER A 376 13.90 -10.06 4.65
C SER A 376 13.88 -11.42 5.35
N TYR A 377 14.18 -12.48 4.60
CA TYR A 377 14.17 -13.84 5.14
C TYR A 377 15.31 -14.11 6.13
N GLU A 378 16.42 -13.40 5.97
CA GLU A 378 17.63 -13.51 6.79
C GLU A 378 18.26 -12.14 7.06
N SER A 379 19.19 -12.09 8.02
CA SER A 379 20.00 -10.91 8.29
C SER A 379 21.23 -10.87 7.38
N TYR A 380 21.69 -9.68 7.01
CA TYR A 380 22.93 -9.43 6.31
C TYR A 380 23.67 -8.22 6.90
N GLU A 381 24.93 -8.44 7.24
CA GLU A 381 25.88 -7.40 7.66
C GLU A 381 27.12 -7.47 6.77
N ILE A 382 27.73 -6.32 6.48
CA ILE A 382 28.99 -6.27 5.72
C ILE A 382 30.06 -6.98 6.55
N GLN A 383 30.54 -8.11 6.06
CA GLN A 383 31.71 -8.76 6.62
C GLN A 383 32.94 -7.88 6.29
N PRO A 384 33.68 -7.35 7.28
CA PRO A 384 34.90 -6.60 7.01
C PRO A 384 35.87 -7.49 6.24
N ALA A 385 36.61 -6.91 5.29
CA ALA A 385 37.45 -7.59 4.31
C ALA A 385 38.66 -8.34 4.93
N LYS A 386 38.42 -9.38 5.75
CA LYS A 386 39.45 -10.29 6.26
C LYS A 386 40.24 -10.92 5.12
N LYS A 387 39.61 -11.13 3.95
CA LYS A 387 40.24 -11.71 2.75
C LYS A 387 41.28 -10.78 2.11
N ILE A 388 41.05 -9.47 2.10
CA ILE A 388 42.04 -8.50 1.56
C ILE A 388 43.23 -8.41 2.50
N LEU A 389 42.99 -8.30 3.82
CA LEU A 389 44.08 -8.23 4.79
C LEU A 389 44.96 -9.50 4.79
N GLN A 390 44.36 -10.68 4.62
CA GLN A 390 45.10 -11.94 4.51
C GLN A 390 45.91 -12.03 3.20
N ASN A 391 45.35 -11.59 2.08
CA ASN A 391 46.05 -11.61 0.78
C ASN A 391 47.19 -10.59 0.74
N VAL A 392 47.01 -9.40 1.33
CA VAL A 392 48.07 -8.39 1.49
C VAL A 392 49.20 -8.94 2.37
N LYS A 393 48.87 -9.56 3.51
CA LYS A 393 49.88 -10.20 4.38
C LYS A 393 50.64 -11.32 3.66
N LYS A 394 49.96 -12.20 2.90
CA LYS A 394 50.63 -13.26 2.11
C LYS A 394 51.53 -12.69 1.01
N GLY A 395 51.11 -11.62 0.33
CA GLY A 395 51.90 -10.95 -0.70
C GLY A 395 53.19 -10.33 -0.15
N LEU A 396 53.10 -9.63 0.99
CA LEU A 396 54.25 -9.05 1.71
C LEU A 396 55.27 -10.12 2.13
N ILE A 397 54.81 -11.26 2.64
CA ILE A 397 55.69 -12.38 3.04
C ILE A 397 56.39 -12.99 1.82
N LYS A 398 55.68 -13.13 0.69
CA LYS A 398 56.28 -13.67 -0.55
C LYS A 398 57.31 -12.72 -1.16
N GLY A 399 57.02 -11.41 -1.16
CA GLY A 399 57.95 -10.38 -1.66
C GLY A 399 59.24 -10.30 -0.85
N THR A 400 59.13 -10.31 0.49
CA THR A 400 60.30 -10.30 1.39
C THR A 400 61.18 -11.54 1.22
N LYS A 401 60.59 -12.73 1.01
CA LYS A 401 61.34 -13.97 0.73
C LYS A 401 62.17 -13.88 -0.57
N ILE A 402 61.60 -13.35 -1.65
CA ILE A 402 62.29 -13.19 -2.94
C ILE A 402 63.47 -12.22 -2.81
N VAL A 403 63.31 -11.12 -2.08
CA VAL A 403 64.40 -10.15 -1.85
C VAL A 403 65.55 -10.79 -1.07
N ILE A 404 65.24 -11.58 -0.03
CA ILE A 404 66.25 -12.31 0.75
C ILE A 404 67.00 -13.33 -0.11
N GLU A 405 66.29 -14.10 -0.95
CA GLU A 405 66.91 -15.08 -1.86
C GLU A 405 67.84 -14.41 -2.88
N LEU A 406 67.46 -13.26 -3.43
CA LEU A 406 68.29 -12.47 -4.35
C LEU A 406 69.55 -11.91 -3.65
N LEU A 407 69.42 -11.44 -2.41
CA LEU A 407 70.55 -10.95 -1.61
C LEU A 407 71.54 -12.08 -1.31
N ILE A 408 71.05 -13.27 -0.93
CA ILE A 408 71.91 -14.45 -0.73
C ILE A 408 72.62 -14.81 -2.04
N GLY A 409 71.91 -14.83 -3.17
CA GLY A 409 72.49 -15.09 -4.49
C GLY A 409 73.59 -14.11 -4.86
N ALA A 410 73.38 -12.80 -4.62
CA ALA A 410 74.38 -11.77 -4.86
C ALA A 410 75.63 -11.94 -3.98
N ILE A 411 75.46 -12.25 -2.69
CA ILE A 411 76.56 -12.53 -1.76
C ILE A 411 77.39 -13.73 -2.23
N LEU A 412 76.72 -14.81 -2.66
CA LEU A 412 77.39 -16.01 -3.19
C LEU A 412 78.17 -15.71 -4.48
N LEU A 413 77.66 -14.85 -5.37
CA LEU A 413 78.37 -14.42 -6.58
C LEU A 413 79.62 -13.59 -6.26
N VAL A 414 79.55 -12.69 -5.27
CA VAL A 414 80.71 -11.91 -4.80
C VAL A 414 81.76 -12.83 -4.18
N LEU A 415 81.35 -13.80 -3.37
CA LEU A 415 82.23 -14.84 -2.81
C LEU A 415 82.90 -15.68 -3.92
N LEU A 416 82.13 -16.09 -4.92
CA LEU A 416 82.67 -16.85 -6.05
C LEU A 416 83.68 -16.02 -6.86
N PHE A 417 83.36 -14.75 -7.13
CA PHE A 417 84.25 -13.83 -7.85
C PHE A 417 85.55 -13.58 -7.11
N THR A 418 85.49 -13.36 -5.79
CA THR A 418 86.66 -13.18 -4.93
C THR A 418 87.54 -14.44 -4.88
N ILE A 419 86.95 -15.63 -4.77
CA ILE A 419 87.67 -16.90 -4.87
C ILE A 419 88.37 -17.03 -6.23
N ILE A 420 87.68 -16.75 -7.34
CA ILE A 420 88.26 -16.81 -8.69
C ILE A 420 89.42 -15.83 -8.86
N THR A 421 89.29 -14.61 -8.35
CA THR A 421 90.37 -13.61 -8.41
C THR A 421 91.58 -14.03 -7.59
N ILE A 422 91.38 -14.58 -6.39
CA ILE A 422 92.47 -15.14 -5.56
C ILE A 422 93.18 -16.28 -6.30
N ILE A 423 92.43 -17.20 -6.91
CA ILE A 423 93.01 -18.32 -7.70
C ILE A 423 93.80 -17.78 -8.90
N ARG A 424 93.26 -16.81 -9.65
CA ARG A 424 93.96 -16.16 -10.78
C ARG A 424 95.23 -15.47 -10.32
N PHE A 425 95.20 -14.78 -9.19
CA PHE A 425 96.36 -14.10 -8.63
C PHE A 425 97.46 -15.08 -8.20
N LYS A 426 97.10 -16.18 -7.52
CA LYS A 426 98.05 -17.27 -7.20
C LYS A 426 98.66 -17.90 -8.46
N ARG A 427 97.86 -18.20 -9.49
CA ARG A 427 98.34 -18.73 -10.78
C ARG A 427 99.27 -17.75 -11.51
N ARG A 428 98.96 -16.45 -11.49
CA ARG A 428 99.81 -15.40 -12.10
C ARG A 428 101.17 -15.31 -11.39
N ARG A 429 101.19 -15.32 -10.04
CA ARG A 429 102.44 -15.36 -9.27
C ARG A 429 103.28 -16.61 -9.58
N ALA A 430 102.66 -17.77 -9.74
CA ALA A 430 103.37 -19.00 -10.14
C ALA A 430 103.99 -18.89 -11.54
N ARG A 431 103.27 -18.33 -12.52
CA ARG A 431 103.78 -18.13 -13.89
C ARG A 431 104.91 -17.10 -14.00
N LEU A 432 104.87 -16.04 -13.20
CA LEU A 432 105.94 -15.03 -13.18
C LEU A 432 107.25 -15.58 -12.59
N LYS A 433 107.18 -16.48 -11.60
CA LYS A 433 108.37 -17.20 -11.10
C LYS A 433 109.00 -18.13 -12.14
N LEU A 434 108.21 -18.69 -13.07
CA LEU A 434 108.69 -19.59 -14.12
C LEU A 434 109.28 -18.89 -15.36
N ARG A 435 108.99 -17.60 -15.57
CA ARG A 435 109.47 -16.84 -16.74
C ARG A 435 110.76 -16.05 -16.51
N ALA A 436 111.23 -15.93 -15.27
CA ALA A 436 112.49 -15.26 -14.95
C ALA A 436 113.74 -16.14 -15.20
N THR A 437 113.59 -17.38 -15.67
CA THR A 437 114.68 -18.38 -15.68
C THR A 437 115.04 -18.98 -17.05
N LYS A 438 114.54 -18.48 -18.19
CA LYS A 438 114.94 -19.01 -19.51
C LYS A 438 115.11 -17.93 -20.58
N THR A 439 116.35 -17.48 -20.79
CA THR A 439 116.86 -16.97 -22.07
C THR A 439 116.89 -18.12 -23.08
N ILE A 440 116.31 -17.92 -24.26
CA ILE A 440 116.29 -18.89 -25.37
C ILE A 440 116.99 -18.27 -26.58
N ASP A 441 117.87 -19.09 -27.13
CA ASP A 441 118.71 -18.99 -28.31
C ASP A 441 117.89 -18.80 -29.62
N PHE A 442 118.33 -17.90 -30.49
CA PHE A 442 117.72 -17.60 -31.78
C PHE A 442 118.54 -18.25 -32.91
N SER A 443 118.27 -19.52 -33.17
CA SER A 443 118.62 -20.15 -34.43
C SER A 443 117.37 -20.69 -35.13
N ASN A 444 117.25 -20.25 -36.38
CA ASN A 444 116.48 -20.87 -37.47
C ASN A 444 115.00 -20.51 -37.68
N LEU A 445 114.76 -20.16 -38.96
CA LEU A 445 113.54 -20.30 -39.78
C LEU A 445 112.53 -19.16 -39.62
N HIS A 446 112.45 -18.17 -40.50
CA HIS A 446 112.43 -18.15 -41.98
C HIS A 446 111.26 -18.92 -42.62
N ASN A 447 110.43 -18.14 -43.32
CA ASN A 447 109.63 -18.47 -44.50
C ASN A 447 108.49 -19.49 -44.40
N ARG A 448 107.25 -18.98 -44.48
CA ARG A 448 106.32 -19.09 -45.64
C ARG A 448 104.93 -18.58 -45.18
N ARG A 449 104.50 -17.40 -45.62
CA ARG A 449 103.72 -17.09 -46.85
C ARG A 449 102.32 -17.73 -46.92
N LEU A 450 101.32 -16.83 -46.87
CA LEU A 450 100.12 -16.70 -47.72
C LEU A 450 98.98 -17.71 -47.53
N LYS A 451 97.87 -17.24 -46.92
CA LYS A 451 96.72 -16.69 -47.66
C LYS A 451 95.92 -15.75 -46.77
#